data_AF-A0A821RR88-F1
#
_entry.id   AF-A0A821RR88-F1
#
_cell.length_a   1.000
_cell.length_b   1.000
_cell.length_c   1.000
_cell.angle_alpha   90.00
_cell.angle_beta   90.00
_cell.angle_gamma   90.00
#
_symmetry.space_group_name_H-M   'P 1'
#
loop_
_entity.id
_entity.type
_entity.pdbx_description
1 polymer ?
#
loop_
_entity_poly.entity_id
_entity_poly.type
_entity_poly.pdbx_seq_one_letter_code
_entity_poly.pdbx_strand_id
1 'polypeptide(L)'
;MDTYACLEDLSNEIFFELFDYLHALDIFTAFASLNKRISSILQSIALHVIILNNHYDQEINFLSSHLTFHAHQVISLKCYDTIRDRSSIISLLFDRHHFINLQSCIFMLDKPSNQFENVLKQIENLNRLVS
;
A
#
# COMPACT_ATOMS: atom_id res chain seq x y z
N MET A 1 24.12 -12.31 26.85
CA MET A 1 23.45 -11.61 25.72
C MET A 1 22.13 -11.18 26.28
N ASP A 2 22.03 -9.94 26.70
CA ASP A 2 20.83 -9.43 27.36
C ASP A 2 19.77 -9.18 26.29
N THR A 3 18.79 -10.08 26.20
CA THR A 3 17.55 -9.84 25.47
C THR A 3 16.81 -8.74 26.20
N TYR A 4 16.78 -7.55 25.61
CA TYR A 4 15.89 -6.48 26.05
C TYR A 4 14.46 -7.01 26.00
N ALA A 5 13.77 -6.99 27.14
CA ALA A 5 12.34 -7.29 27.18
C ALA A 5 11.61 -6.21 26.37
N CYS A 6 11.00 -6.61 25.26
CA CYS A 6 10.14 -5.69 24.52
C CYS A 6 8.84 -5.53 25.32
N LEU A 7 8.27 -4.32 25.30
CA LEU A 7 6.98 -4.05 25.94
C LEU A 7 5.89 -4.99 25.39
N GLU A 8 6.04 -5.38 24.13
CA GLU A 8 5.19 -6.29 23.36
C GLU A 8 5.18 -7.72 23.92
N ASP A 9 6.23 -8.11 24.66
CA ASP A 9 6.38 -9.45 25.24
C ASP A 9 5.71 -9.56 26.62
N LEU A 10 5.20 -8.44 27.17
CA LEU A 10 4.52 -8.43 28.45
C LEU A 10 3.12 -9.04 28.32
N SER A 11 2.73 -9.82 29.33
CA SER A 11 1.38 -10.36 29.44
C SER A 11 0.33 -9.26 29.61
N ASN A 12 -0.89 -9.51 29.14
CA ASN A 12 -2.03 -8.60 29.33
C ASN A 12 -2.31 -8.29 30.81
N GLU A 13 -2.04 -9.21 31.75
CA GLU A 13 -2.22 -8.94 33.18
C GLU A 13 -1.35 -7.77 33.67
N ILE A 14 -0.10 -7.68 33.21
CA ILE A 14 0.82 -6.57 33.54
C ILE A 14 0.30 -5.25 32.95
N PHE A 15 -0.30 -5.28 31.76
CA PHE A 15 -0.90 -4.09 31.18
C PHE A 15 -2.13 -3.62 31.95
N PHE A 16 -2.99 -4.53 32.41
CA PHE A 16 -4.13 -4.17 33.26
C PHE A 16 -3.66 -3.54 34.58
N GLU A 17 -2.67 -4.15 35.23
CA GLU A 17 -2.11 -3.62 36.47
C GLU A 17 -1.47 -2.24 36.27
N LEU A 18 -0.70 -2.03 35.20
CA LEU A 18 -0.14 -0.72 34.84
C LEU A 18 -1.23 0.33 34.56
N PHE A 19 -2.31 -0.07 33.90
CA PHE A 19 -3.42 0.82 33.54
C PHE A 19 -4.33 1.14 34.72
N ASP A 20 -4.42 0.28 35.74
CA ASP A 20 -5.17 0.55 36.96
C ASP A 20 -4.61 1.75 37.75
N TYR A 21 -3.33 2.06 37.58
CA TYR A 21 -2.70 3.26 38.17
C TYR A 21 -2.94 4.54 37.36
N LEU A 22 -3.50 4.45 36.16
CA LEU A 22 -3.73 5.58 35.26
C LEU A 22 -5.21 5.91 35.17
N HIS A 23 -5.54 7.20 35.13
CA HIS A 23 -6.93 7.60 34.95
C HIS A 23 -7.39 7.21 33.53
N ALA A 24 -8.56 6.58 33.42
CA ALA A 24 -9.05 6.05 32.14
C ALA A 24 -9.06 7.09 31.01
N LEU A 25 -9.39 8.35 31.33
CA LEU A 25 -9.37 9.45 30.35
C LEU A 25 -7.96 9.70 29.78
N ASP A 26 -6.91 9.57 30.60
CA ASP A 26 -5.53 9.80 30.17
C ASP A 26 -5.08 8.67 29.24
N ILE A 27 -5.45 7.43 29.56
CA ILE A 27 -5.24 6.26 28.71
C ILE A 27 -5.93 6.45 27.36
N PHE A 28 -7.23 6.76 27.37
CA PHE A 28 -8.00 7.01 26.14
C PHE A 28 -7.38 8.13 25.30
N THR A 29 -6.99 9.24 25.92
CA THR A 29 -6.40 10.37 25.22
C THR A 29 -5.05 10.01 24.61
N ALA A 30 -4.20 9.27 25.34
CA ALA A 30 -2.90 8.82 24.85
C ALA A 30 -3.04 7.87 23.65
N PHE A 31 -3.91 6.85 23.74
CA PHE A 31 -4.16 5.94 22.62
C PHE A 31 -4.82 6.61 21.43
N ALA A 32 -5.76 7.53 21.64
CA ALA A 32 -6.35 8.32 20.56
C ALA A 32 -5.30 9.15 19.82
N SER A 33 -4.40 9.80 20.57
CA SER A 33 -3.28 10.56 20.01
C SER A 33 -2.30 9.67 19.24
N LEU A 34 -1.97 8.50 19.79
CA LEU A 34 -1.11 7.51 19.13
C LEU A 34 -1.73 7.01 17.83
N ASN A 35 -3.01 6.65 17.84
CA ASN A 35 -3.75 6.23 16.65
C ASN A 35 -3.78 7.33 15.60
N LYS A 36 -4.02 8.58 15.99
CA LYS A 36 -3.96 9.72 15.06
C LYS A 36 -2.57 9.85 14.43
N ARG A 37 -1.51 9.68 15.21
CA ARG A 37 -0.13 9.75 14.71
C ARG A 37 0.19 8.60 13.76
N ILE A 38 -0.20 7.37 14.11
CA ILE A 38 -0.05 6.19 13.24
C ILE A 38 -0.81 6.41 11.94
N SER A 39 -2.08 6.83 11.98
CA SER A 39 -2.86 7.14 10.78
C SER A 39 -2.20 8.22 9.92
N SER A 40 -1.66 9.27 10.53
CA SER A 40 -0.93 10.31 9.79
C SER A 40 0.33 9.79 9.13
N ILE A 41 1.08 8.89 9.78
CA ILE A 41 2.25 8.23 9.19
C ILE A 41 1.80 7.33 8.04
N LEU A 42 0.76 6.52 8.25
CA LEU A 42 0.24 5.63 7.21
C LEU A 42 -0.23 6.40 5.97
N GLN A 43 -0.78 7.61 6.14
CA GLN A 43 -1.17 8.51 5.04
C GLN A 43 0.03 9.16 4.31
N SER A 44 1.18 9.28 4.97
CA SER A 44 2.38 9.89 4.38
C SER A 44 3.36 8.88 3.78
N ILE A 45 3.16 7.58 4.02
CA ILE A 45 3.98 6.53 3.42
C ILE A 45 3.78 6.53 1.91
N ALA A 46 4.89 6.49 1.20
CA ALA A 46 4.94 6.23 -0.22
C ALA A 46 4.92 4.70 -0.45
N LEU A 47 3.92 4.23 -1.18
CA LEU A 47 3.70 2.81 -1.42
C LEU A 47 4.45 2.35 -2.67
N HIS A 48 5.26 1.31 -2.50
CA HIS A 48 5.89 0.56 -3.57
C HIS A 48 5.15 -0.77 -3.75
N VAL A 49 4.27 -0.83 -4.74
CA VAL A 49 3.44 -2.01 -5.00
C VAL A 49 4.18 -2.96 -5.94
N ILE A 50 4.36 -4.20 -5.50
CA ILE A 50 4.93 -5.28 -6.29
C ILE A 50 3.91 -6.39 -6.33
N ILE A 51 3.57 -6.85 -7.53
CA ILE A 51 2.62 -7.95 -7.73
C ILE A 51 3.38 -9.14 -8.32
N LEU A 52 3.33 -10.28 -7.64
CA LEU A 52 4.14 -11.47 -7.93
C LEU A 52 3.30 -12.67 -8.35
N ASN A 53 3.96 -13.62 -9.03
CA ASN A 53 3.37 -14.60 -9.94
C ASN A 53 2.33 -15.62 -9.44
N ASN A 54 1.96 -15.68 -8.15
CA ASN A 54 1.22 -16.84 -7.63
C ASN A 54 -0.23 -16.60 -7.17
N HIS A 55 -0.65 -15.38 -6.83
CA HIS A 55 -2.03 -15.11 -6.39
C HIS A 55 -2.59 -13.81 -6.98
N TYR A 56 -2.27 -13.54 -8.25
CA TYR A 56 -2.54 -12.28 -8.93
C TYR A 56 -4.00 -11.83 -8.87
N ASP A 57 -4.99 -12.71 -8.99
CA ASP A 57 -6.40 -12.30 -8.89
C ASP A 57 -6.78 -11.90 -7.46
N GLN A 58 -6.24 -12.57 -6.45
CA GLN A 58 -6.47 -12.20 -5.05
C GLN A 58 -5.69 -10.94 -4.67
N GLU A 59 -4.45 -10.81 -5.12
CA GLU A 59 -3.60 -9.64 -4.91
C GLU A 59 -4.14 -8.43 -5.65
N ILE A 60 -4.59 -8.56 -6.90
CA ILE A 60 -5.24 -7.47 -7.65
C ILE A 60 -6.58 -7.11 -7.04
N ASN A 61 -7.41 -8.07 -6.61
CA ASN A 61 -8.67 -7.74 -5.94
C ASN A 61 -8.44 -7.08 -4.57
N PHE A 62 -7.42 -7.54 -3.83
CA PHE A 62 -6.95 -6.91 -2.61
C PHE A 62 -6.43 -5.50 -2.88
N LEU A 63 -5.59 -5.33 -3.90
CA LEU A 63 -5.06 -4.04 -4.31
C LEU A 63 -6.17 -3.12 -4.83
N SER A 64 -7.12 -3.59 -5.64
CA SER A 64 -8.24 -2.76 -6.10
C SER A 64 -9.14 -2.32 -4.96
N SER A 65 -9.40 -3.18 -3.98
CA SER A 65 -10.20 -2.81 -2.80
C SER A 65 -9.47 -1.82 -1.88
N HIS A 66 -8.17 -1.99 -1.68
CA HIS A 66 -7.40 -1.17 -0.72
C HIS A 66 -6.79 0.09 -1.36
N LEU A 67 -6.33 0.02 -2.61
CA LEU A 67 -5.77 1.17 -3.33
C LEU A 67 -6.81 2.23 -3.69
N THR A 68 -8.12 1.93 -3.65
CA THR A 68 -9.14 2.96 -3.93
C THR A 68 -8.93 4.21 -3.06
N PHE A 69 -8.58 4.02 -1.78
CA PHE A 69 -8.32 5.13 -0.86
C PHE A 69 -6.85 5.55 -0.81
N HIS A 70 -5.94 4.70 -1.30
CA HIS A 70 -4.49 4.87 -1.17
C HIS A 70 -3.75 5.04 -2.51
N ALA A 71 -4.46 5.18 -3.63
CA ALA A 71 -3.85 5.30 -4.97
C ALA A 71 -2.93 6.52 -5.08
N HIS A 72 -3.26 7.61 -4.39
CA HIS A 72 -2.43 8.80 -4.28
C HIS A 72 -1.10 8.54 -3.56
N GLN A 73 -0.98 7.46 -2.79
CA GLN A 73 0.25 7.12 -2.07
C GLN A 73 1.17 6.23 -2.89
N VAL A 74 0.70 5.62 -3.98
CA VAL A 74 1.49 4.71 -4.80
C VAL A 74 2.47 5.51 -5.65
N ILE A 75 3.76 5.30 -5.40
CA ILE A 75 4.85 5.95 -6.15
C ILE A 75 5.55 5.01 -7.12
N SER A 76 5.44 3.69 -6.90
CA SER A 76 5.93 2.73 -7.87
C SER A 76 5.04 1.50 -7.98
N LEU A 77 4.88 1.02 -9.20
CA LEU A 77 4.16 -0.21 -9.50
C LEU A 77 5.06 -1.17 -10.30
N LYS A 78 5.24 -2.39 -9.80
CA LYS A 78 6.02 -3.42 -10.48
C LYS A 78 5.17 -4.67 -10.65
N CYS A 79 5.08 -5.11 -11.89
CA CYS A 79 4.34 -6.29 -12.31
C CYS A 79 5.33 -7.22 -13.02
N TYR A 80 5.61 -8.34 -12.36
CA TYR A 80 6.51 -9.36 -12.86
C TYR A 80 5.70 -10.61 -13.19
N ASP A 81 5.57 -10.92 -14.49
CA ASP A 81 5.01 -12.19 -14.95
C ASP A 81 5.98 -12.90 -15.87
N THR A 82 5.96 -14.23 -15.84
CA THR A 82 6.81 -15.11 -16.65
C THR A 82 6.02 -16.00 -17.61
N ILE A 83 4.67 -16.01 -17.56
CA ILE A 83 3.89 -17.08 -18.21
C ILE A 83 2.66 -16.61 -19.02
N ARG A 84 2.10 -15.39 -18.88
CA ARG A 84 0.96 -14.94 -19.70
C ARG A 84 0.95 -13.44 -20.02
N ASP A 85 0.42 -13.07 -21.19
CA ASP A 85 0.02 -11.68 -21.48
C ASP A 85 -1.13 -11.29 -20.55
N ARG A 86 -0.85 -10.36 -19.63
CA ARG A 86 -1.80 -9.83 -18.64
C ARG A 86 -2.00 -8.32 -18.76
N SER A 87 -1.71 -7.77 -19.93
CA SER A 87 -1.93 -6.36 -20.25
C SER A 87 -3.35 -5.88 -19.94
N SER A 88 -4.37 -6.71 -20.13
CA SER A 88 -5.78 -6.40 -19.81
C SER A 88 -6.04 -6.13 -18.32
N ILE A 89 -5.31 -6.79 -17.42
CA ILE A 89 -5.47 -6.61 -15.97
C ILE A 89 -4.79 -5.32 -15.51
N ILE A 90 -3.62 -5.02 -16.07
CA ILE A 90 -2.95 -3.73 -15.82
C ILE A 90 -3.83 -2.60 -16.35
N SER A 91 -4.40 -2.74 -17.54
CA SER A 91 -5.39 -1.80 -18.06
C SER A 91 -6.55 -1.61 -17.09
N LEU A 92 -7.13 -2.69 -16.55
CA LEU A 92 -8.19 -2.59 -15.56
C LEU A 92 -7.78 -1.83 -14.29
N LEU A 93 -6.54 -2.02 -13.81
CA LEU A 93 -6.01 -1.32 -12.65
C LEU A 93 -5.93 0.21 -12.90
N PHE A 94 -5.43 0.60 -14.06
CA PHE A 94 -5.31 2.01 -14.48
C PHE A 94 -6.66 2.63 -14.89
N ASP A 95 -7.62 1.82 -15.31
CA ASP A 95 -9.00 2.28 -15.54
C ASP A 95 -9.72 2.57 -14.22
N ARG A 96 -9.42 1.80 -13.16
CA ARG A 96 -10.08 1.92 -11.85
C ARG A 96 -9.42 2.92 -10.92
N HIS A 97 -8.13 3.18 -11.07
CA HIS A 97 -7.35 3.97 -10.12
C HIS A 97 -6.54 5.05 -10.82
N HIS A 98 -6.61 6.27 -10.28
CA HIS A 98 -5.81 7.38 -10.75
C HIS A 98 -4.57 7.55 -9.87
N PHE A 99 -3.41 7.11 -10.37
CA PHE A 99 -2.16 7.14 -9.64
C PHE A 99 -1.40 8.47 -9.84
N ILE A 100 -1.82 9.51 -9.11
CA ILE A 100 -1.33 10.89 -9.28
C ILE A 100 0.17 11.03 -8.98
N ASN A 101 0.69 10.27 -8.00
CA ASN A 101 2.08 10.36 -7.54
C ASN A 101 2.98 9.25 -8.09
N LEU A 102 2.53 8.55 -9.14
CA LEU A 102 3.27 7.44 -9.72
C LEU A 102 4.52 7.94 -10.44
N GLN A 103 5.69 7.52 -9.97
CA GLN A 103 6.99 7.94 -10.50
C GLN A 103 7.67 6.83 -11.30
N SER A 104 7.38 5.56 -10.99
CA SER A 104 8.04 4.42 -11.61
C SER A 104 7.07 3.29 -11.90
N CYS A 105 7.15 2.74 -13.11
CA CYS A 105 6.41 1.56 -13.52
C CYS A 105 7.34 0.57 -14.21
N ILE A 106 7.24 -0.71 -13.83
CA ILE A 106 7.92 -1.79 -14.54
C ILE A 106 6.88 -2.88 -14.81
N PHE A 107 6.67 -3.17 -16.09
CA PHE A 107 5.80 -4.24 -16.56
C PHE A 107 6.63 -5.21 -17.39
N MET A 108 6.71 -6.46 -16.97
CA MET A 108 7.26 -7.53 -17.81
C MET A 108 6.10 -8.18 -18.57
N LEU A 109 5.99 -7.85 -19.86
CA LEU A 109 4.91 -8.32 -20.75
C LEU A 109 5.51 -8.94 -22.01
N ASP A 110 5.15 -10.19 -22.30
CA ASP A 110 5.66 -10.90 -23.50
C ASP A 110 5.01 -10.41 -24.81
N LYS A 111 3.73 -10.03 -24.77
CA LYS A 111 2.99 -9.43 -25.89
C LYS A 111 1.91 -8.49 -25.35
N PRO A 112 2.07 -7.17 -25.34
CA PRO A 112 1.05 -6.28 -24.81
C PRO A 112 -0.20 -6.25 -25.71
N SER A 113 -1.40 -6.33 -25.13
CA SER A 113 -2.65 -6.12 -25.85
C SER A 113 -2.87 -4.65 -26.21
N ASN A 114 -3.75 -4.39 -27.18
CA ASN A 114 -4.11 -3.02 -27.60
C ASN A 114 -4.65 -2.16 -26.44
N GLN A 115 -5.22 -2.78 -25.39
CA GLN A 115 -5.72 -2.06 -24.21
C GLN A 115 -4.58 -1.45 -23.37
N PHE A 116 -3.36 -1.96 -23.52
CA PHE A 116 -2.19 -1.45 -22.82
C PHE A 116 -1.73 -0.08 -23.34
N GLU A 117 -2.08 0.29 -24.58
CA GLU A 117 -1.75 1.61 -25.13
C GLU A 117 -2.35 2.74 -24.28
N ASN A 118 -3.52 2.53 -23.69
CA ASN A 118 -4.15 3.50 -22.80
C ASN A 118 -3.34 3.67 -21.51
N VAL A 119 -2.80 2.58 -20.96
CA VAL A 119 -1.91 2.62 -19.79
C VAL A 119 -0.66 3.43 -20.10
N LEU A 120 -0.03 3.17 -21.25
CA LEU A 120 1.16 3.91 -21.69
C LEU A 120 0.88 5.41 -21.84
N LYS A 121 -0.25 5.79 -22.45
CA LYS A 121 -0.66 7.20 -22.57
C LYS A 121 -0.90 7.86 -21.21
N GLN A 122 -1.52 7.15 -20.26
CA GLN A 122 -1.71 7.69 -18.91
C GLN A 122 -0.38 7.91 -18.19
N ILE A 123 0.56 6.97 -18.29
CA ILE A 123 1.91 7.12 -17.74
C ILE A 123 2.67 8.28 -18.39
N GLU A 124 2.57 8.42 -19.71
CA GLU A 124 3.22 9.52 -20.43
C GLU A 124 2.67 10.88 -19.99
N ASN A 125 1.35 11.00 -19.80
CA ASN A 125 0.72 12.22 -19.31
C ASN A 125 1.14 12.56 -17.87
N LEU A 126 1.32 11.56 -17.01
CA LEU A 126 1.83 11.75 -15.65
C LEU A 126 3.26 12.30 -15.66
N ASN A 127 4.14 11.74 -16.51
CA ASN A 127 5.52 12.20 -16.61
C ASN A 127 5.64 13.64 -17.14
N ARG A 128 4.71 14.08 -18.01
CA ARG A 128 4.67 15.47 -18.51
C ARG A 128 4.19 16.49 -17.48
N LEU A 129 3.47 16.06 -16.43
CA LEU A 129 3.00 16.94 -15.35
C LEU A 129 4.07 17.20 -14.27
N VAL A 130 5.13 16.38 -14.25
CA VAL A 130 6.23 16.47 -13.27
C VAL A 130 7.43 17.28 -13.81
N SER A 131 7.46 17.57 -15.11
CA SER A 131 8.47 18.40 -15.81
C SER A 131 8.04 19.86 -15.97
#